data_AF-A0A947WAW2-F1
#
_entry.id   AF-A0A947WAW2-F1
#
_cell.length_a   1.000
_cell.length_b   1.000
_cell.length_c   1.000
_cell.angle_alpha   90.00
_cell.angle_beta   90.00
_cell.angle_gamma   90.00
#
_symmetry.space_group_name_H-M   'P 1'
#
loop_
_entity.id
_entity.type
_entity.pdbx_description
1 polymer ?
#
loop_
_entity_poly.entity_id
_entity_poly.type
_entity_poly.pdbx_seq_one_letter_code
_entity_poly.pdbx_strand_id
1 'polypeptide(L)'
;MKIKEKQNNQLNDWKQLEEDTLKNLYNYFTELHQSIHKLRRESKEFNDPFTRAQLCISLITIDTFSRFSLMFDGIRGDDLENNNKKRFKKWVREYVINDKNQVFVKNKQKLSLNEDLFWKIRNSFLHFYSFPKIDEDKGVRLSFEFGVPNDFSIKVKNHFKEKGFNIKHIDLYLLIDSIFEGIIIWFSSLKQKIKDNPEKYIESICYVNEIVKNENAKTILIEDKK
;
A
#
# COMPACT_ATOMS: atom_id res chain seq x y z
N MET A 1 29.90 -32.63 -20.89
CA MET A 1 28.45 -32.60 -21.19
C MET A 1 27.60 -32.48 -19.92
N LYS A 2 27.71 -33.44 -18.97
CA LYS A 2 26.91 -33.49 -17.73
C LYS A 2 26.98 -32.25 -16.81
N ILE A 3 28.11 -31.52 -16.76
CA ILE A 3 28.24 -30.31 -15.92
C ILE A 3 27.46 -29.12 -16.51
N LYS A 4 27.48 -28.96 -17.85
CA LYS A 4 26.75 -27.89 -18.53
C LYS A 4 25.23 -28.12 -18.49
N GLU A 5 24.77 -29.37 -18.59
CA GLU A 5 23.36 -29.72 -18.40
C GLU A 5 22.88 -29.43 -16.97
N LYS A 6 23.68 -29.76 -15.95
CA LYS A 6 23.34 -29.49 -14.55
C LYS A 6 23.27 -27.98 -14.24
N GLN A 7 24.19 -27.20 -14.81
CA GLN A 7 24.18 -25.73 -14.68
C GLN A 7 22.99 -25.09 -15.41
N ASN A 8 22.64 -25.59 -16.61
CA ASN A 8 21.48 -25.11 -17.36
C ASN A 8 20.14 -25.42 -16.65
N ASN A 9 20.01 -26.60 -16.04
CA ASN A 9 18.82 -26.95 -15.27
C ASN A 9 18.66 -26.08 -14.03
N GLN A 10 19.74 -25.84 -13.28
CA GLN A 10 19.71 -24.95 -12.10
C GLN A 10 19.34 -23.50 -12.46
N LEU A 11 19.81 -23.00 -13.60
CA LEU A 11 19.46 -21.65 -14.07
C LEU A 11 17.98 -21.55 -14.46
N ASN A 12 17.42 -22.59 -15.07
CA ASN A 12 16.01 -22.65 -15.44
C ASN A 12 15.12 -22.75 -14.19
N ASP A 13 15.50 -23.57 -13.22
CA ASP A 13 14.77 -23.70 -11.95
C ASP A 13 14.71 -22.37 -11.19
N TRP A 14 15.82 -21.62 -11.19
CA TRP A 14 15.87 -20.29 -10.56
C TRP A 14 14.99 -19.27 -11.28
N LYS A 15 15.03 -19.21 -12.61
CA LYS A 15 14.17 -18.29 -13.39
C LYS A 15 12.69 -18.57 -13.14
N GLN A 16 12.31 -19.85 -13.15
CA GLN A 16 10.94 -20.24 -12.86
C GLN A 16 10.53 -19.80 -11.45
N LEU A 17 11.39 -20.00 -10.46
CA LEU A 17 11.14 -19.58 -9.08
C LEU A 17 10.98 -18.06 -8.94
N GLU A 18 11.83 -17.27 -9.60
CA GLU A 18 11.70 -15.80 -9.64
C GLU A 18 10.36 -15.41 -10.26
N GLU A 19 10.03 -15.95 -11.43
CA GLU A 19 8.79 -15.66 -12.13
C GLU A 19 7.56 -16.01 -11.30
N ASP A 20 7.55 -17.19 -10.66
CA ASP A 20 6.47 -17.63 -9.79
C ASP A 20 6.31 -16.71 -8.58
N THR A 21 7.42 -16.31 -7.96
CA THR A 21 7.41 -15.43 -6.79
C THR A 21 6.84 -14.06 -7.15
N LEU A 22 7.34 -13.45 -8.23
CA LEU A 22 6.87 -12.15 -8.70
C LEU A 22 5.40 -12.22 -9.15
N LYS A 23 5.00 -13.30 -9.82
CA LYS A 23 3.61 -13.54 -10.22
C LYS A 23 2.68 -13.65 -9.02
N ASN A 24 3.07 -14.37 -7.96
CA ASN A 24 2.26 -14.50 -6.76
C ASN A 24 2.07 -13.15 -6.04
N LEU A 25 3.14 -12.36 -5.91
CA LEU A 25 3.05 -11.01 -5.35
C LEU A 25 2.13 -10.11 -6.19
N TYR A 26 2.24 -10.21 -7.52
CA TYR A 26 1.38 -9.45 -8.43
C TYR A 26 -0.09 -9.88 -8.35
N ASN A 27 -0.37 -11.17 -8.15
CA ASN A 27 -1.71 -11.68 -7.93
C ASN A 27 -2.31 -11.10 -6.63
N TYR A 28 -1.55 -11.09 -5.52
CA TYR A 28 -1.98 -10.44 -4.27
C TYR A 28 -2.32 -8.96 -4.48
N PHE A 29 -1.46 -8.22 -5.18
CA PHE A 29 -1.74 -6.83 -5.54
C PHE A 29 -3.04 -6.70 -6.34
N THR A 30 -3.21 -7.55 -7.35
CA THR A 30 -4.37 -7.53 -8.24
C THR A 30 -5.67 -7.81 -7.48
N GLU A 31 -5.68 -8.78 -6.57
CA GLU A 31 -6.84 -9.13 -5.74
C GLU A 31 -7.25 -7.99 -4.80
N LEU A 32 -6.28 -7.37 -4.12
CA LEU A 32 -6.52 -6.23 -3.24
C LEU A 32 -7.06 -5.02 -4.02
N HIS A 33 -6.47 -4.76 -5.20
CA HIS A 33 -6.92 -3.69 -6.09
C HIS A 33 -8.34 -3.94 -6.60
N GLN A 34 -8.66 -5.16 -7.03
CA GLN A 34 -10.00 -5.55 -7.49
C GLN A 34 -11.04 -5.46 -6.38
N SER A 35 -10.67 -5.83 -5.14
CA SER A 35 -11.55 -5.72 -3.98
C SER A 35 -11.92 -4.26 -3.70
N ILE A 36 -10.95 -3.33 -3.79
CA ILE A 36 -11.23 -1.89 -3.68
C ILE A 36 -12.14 -1.41 -4.79
N HIS A 37 -11.92 -1.84 -6.04
CA HIS A 37 -12.81 -1.47 -7.15
C HIS A 37 -14.23 -2.04 -7.00
N LYS A 38 -14.37 -3.26 -6.47
CA LYS A 38 -15.69 -3.84 -6.14
C LYS A 38 -16.40 -2.98 -5.09
N LEU A 39 -15.72 -2.68 -3.97
CA LEU A 39 -16.23 -1.81 -2.91
C LEU A 39 -16.57 -0.41 -3.43
N ARG A 40 -15.78 0.14 -4.35
CA ARG A 40 -16.02 1.44 -4.97
C ARG A 40 -17.27 1.45 -5.85
N ARG A 41 -17.51 0.39 -6.62
CA ARG A 41 -18.72 0.24 -7.46
C ARG A 41 -19.99 0.02 -6.65
N GLU A 42 -19.87 -0.71 -5.54
CA GLU A 42 -20.98 -0.95 -4.62
C GLU A 42 -21.29 0.29 -3.77
N SER A 43 -20.41 1.29 -3.78
CA SER A 43 -20.60 2.52 -3.04
C SER A 43 -21.61 3.43 -3.70
N LYS A 44 -22.77 3.58 -3.06
CA LYS A 44 -23.93 4.27 -3.62
C LYS A 44 -24.22 5.61 -2.95
N GLU A 45 -23.66 5.88 -1.77
CA GLU A 45 -24.09 7.00 -0.92
C GLU A 45 -22.92 7.74 -0.25
N PHE A 46 -23.22 8.96 0.20
CA PHE A 46 -22.35 9.74 1.07
C PHE A 46 -22.17 9.03 2.43
N ASN A 47 -20.94 8.96 2.93
CA ASN A 47 -20.57 8.29 4.19
C ASN A 47 -20.71 6.76 4.19
N ASP A 48 -20.41 6.13 3.06
CA ASP A 48 -20.42 4.69 2.91
C ASP A 48 -19.32 3.99 3.75
N PRO A 49 -19.66 3.01 4.61
CA PRO A 49 -18.68 2.16 5.28
C PRO A 49 -17.64 1.53 4.34
N PHE A 50 -18.01 1.23 3.09
CA PHE A 50 -17.11 0.67 2.10
C PHE A 50 -15.94 1.58 1.77
N THR A 51 -16.10 2.91 1.87
CA THR A 51 -14.99 3.81 1.60
C THR A 51 -13.91 3.76 2.68
N ARG A 52 -14.31 3.61 3.95
CA ARG A 52 -13.37 3.37 5.05
C ARG A 52 -12.69 2.01 4.89
N ALA A 53 -13.44 0.99 4.49
CA ALA A 53 -12.87 -0.33 4.19
C ALA A 53 -11.82 -0.26 3.07
N GLN A 54 -12.07 0.49 1.99
CA GLN A 54 -11.11 0.70 0.91
C GLN A 54 -9.79 1.32 1.41
N LEU A 55 -9.86 2.34 2.28
CA LEU A 55 -8.67 2.94 2.89
C LEU A 55 -7.94 1.93 3.80
N CYS A 56 -8.66 1.21 4.66
CA CYS A 56 -8.06 0.19 5.52
C CYS A 56 -7.33 -0.87 4.70
N ILE A 57 -7.95 -1.38 3.63
CA ILE A 57 -7.32 -2.34 2.71
C ILE A 57 -6.05 -1.74 2.12
N SER A 58 -6.10 -0.50 1.64
CA SER A 58 -4.94 0.19 1.06
C SER A 58 -3.78 0.34 2.06
N LEU A 59 -4.08 0.63 3.33
CA LEU A 59 -3.07 0.76 4.39
C LEU A 59 -2.47 -0.60 4.78
N ILE A 60 -3.30 -1.64 4.85
CA ILE A 60 -2.84 -3.03 5.03
C ILE A 60 -1.93 -3.44 3.88
N THR A 61 -2.28 -3.07 2.64
CA THR A 61 -1.44 -3.32 1.48
C THR A 61 -0.05 -2.69 1.64
N ILE A 62 0.05 -1.44 2.12
CA ILE A 62 1.36 -0.83 2.43
C ILE A 62 2.10 -1.63 3.50
N ASP A 63 1.45 -2.01 4.60
CA ASP A 63 2.08 -2.80 5.66
C ASP A 63 2.68 -4.10 5.08
N THR A 64 1.91 -4.82 4.26
CA THR A 64 2.33 -6.05 3.57
C THR A 64 3.51 -5.83 2.62
N PHE A 65 3.41 -4.90 1.68
CA PHE A 65 4.46 -4.67 0.68
C PHE A 65 5.72 -4.03 1.28
N SER A 66 5.58 -3.26 2.36
CA SER A 66 6.73 -2.76 3.12
C SER A 66 7.50 -3.89 3.82
N ARG A 67 6.80 -4.92 4.30
CA ARG A 67 7.40 -6.15 4.87
C ARG A 67 8.12 -6.94 3.79
N PHE A 68 7.48 -7.19 2.64
CA PHE A 68 8.14 -7.84 1.49
C PHE A 68 9.39 -7.08 1.02
N SER A 69 9.36 -5.74 1.02
CA SER A 69 10.54 -4.96 0.67
C SER A 69 11.74 -5.26 1.59
N LEU A 70 11.52 -5.40 2.91
CA LEU A 70 12.60 -5.77 3.83
C LEU A 70 13.09 -7.21 3.60
N MET A 71 12.19 -8.13 3.26
CA MET A 71 12.57 -9.50 2.88
C MET A 71 13.47 -9.48 1.64
N PHE A 72 13.14 -8.69 0.61
CA PHE A 72 14.02 -8.56 -0.54
C PHE A 72 15.37 -7.91 -0.20
N ASP A 73 15.40 -7.02 0.78
CA ASP A 73 16.65 -6.43 1.31
C ASP A 73 17.44 -7.39 2.24
N GLY A 74 16.96 -8.63 2.46
CA GLY A 74 17.67 -9.68 3.20
C GLY A 74 17.30 -9.81 4.69
N ILE A 75 16.32 -9.04 5.18
CA ILE A 75 15.86 -9.10 6.57
C ILE A 75 14.92 -10.29 6.78
N ARG A 76 14.98 -10.93 7.96
CA ARG A 76 14.27 -12.19 8.27
C ARG A 76 13.71 -12.17 9.70
N GLY A 77 12.73 -13.03 9.98
CA GLY A 77 12.25 -13.32 11.34
C GLY A 77 11.70 -12.10 12.07
N ASP A 78 11.96 -12.02 13.38
CA ASP A 78 11.43 -10.97 14.27
C ASP A 78 11.89 -9.55 13.86
N ASP A 79 13.01 -9.44 13.16
CA ASP A 79 13.51 -8.17 12.63
C ASP A 79 12.62 -7.56 11.56
N LEU A 80 11.74 -8.37 10.94
CA LEU A 80 10.73 -7.85 10.02
C LEU A 80 9.72 -6.94 10.73
N GLU A 81 9.39 -7.21 11.99
CA GLU A 81 8.40 -6.45 12.76
C GLU A 81 9.02 -5.33 13.61
N ASN A 82 10.33 -5.40 13.83
CA ASN A 82 11.08 -4.34 14.48
C ASN A 82 10.97 -3.02 13.69
N ASN A 83 10.69 -1.93 14.41
CA ASN A 83 10.60 -0.58 13.83
C ASN A 83 9.53 -0.39 12.73
N ASN A 84 8.36 -1.03 12.84
CA ASN A 84 7.25 -0.88 11.88
C ASN A 84 6.99 0.57 11.45
N LYS A 85 6.93 1.53 12.39
CA LYS A 85 6.77 2.97 12.06
C LYS A 85 7.83 3.45 11.06
N LYS A 86 9.11 3.11 11.28
CA LYS A 86 10.22 3.52 10.41
C LYS A 86 10.11 2.84 9.05
N ARG A 87 9.81 1.54 9.01
CA ARG A 87 9.57 0.74 7.80
C ARG A 87 8.47 1.36 6.94
N PHE A 88 7.29 1.54 7.54
CA PHE A 88 6.11 2.10 6.88
C PHE A 88 6.40 3.50 6.32
N LYS A 89 6.92 4.42 7.15
CA LYS A 89 7.23 5.79 6.72
C LYS A 89 8.26 5.82 5.58
N LYS A 90 9.30 5.00 5.67
CA LYS A 90 10.32 4.89 4.62
C LYS A 90 9.69 4.45 3.31
N TRP A 91 8.90 3.36 3.33
CA TRP A 91 8.25 2.83 2.14
C TRP A 91 7.30 3.85 1.50
N VAL A 92 6.46 4.50 2.32
CA VAL A 92 5.56 5.57 1.85
C VAL A 92 6.35 6.71 1.19
N ARG A 93 7.44 7.16 1.80
CA ARG A 93 8.28 8.22 1.22
C ARG A 93 8.93 7.78 -0.09
N GLU A 94 9.42 6.54 -0.14
CA GLU A 94 10.14 6.02 -1.31
C GLU A 94 9.23 5.74 -2.50
N TYR A 95 7.97 5.35 -2.28
CA TYR A 95 7.10 4.81 -3.33
C TYR A 95 5.79 5.60 -3.55
N VAL A 96 5.24 6.21 -2.51
CA VAL A 96 3.95 6.93 -2.59
C VAL A 96 4.18 8.44 -2.74
N ILE A 97 4.97 9.02 -1.85
CA ILE A 97 5.25 10.47 -1.77
C ILE A 97 6.56 10.77 -2.51
N ASN A 98 6.62 10.43 -3.79
CA ASN A 98 7.80 10.61 -4.62
C ASN A 98 7.44 11.26 -5.97
N ASP A 99 8.46 11.71 -6.70
CA ASP A 99 8.28 12.38 -8.00
C ASP A 99 8.04 11.41 -9.18
N LYS A 100 8.17 10.10 -8.94
CA LYS A 100 7.86 9.05 -9.93
C LYS A 100 6.35 8.72 -9.93
N ASN A 101 5.66 8.93 -8.82
CA ASN A 101 4.24 8.66 -8.62
C ASN A 101 3.39 9.76 -9.24
N GLN A 102 2.91 9.51 -10.47
CA GLN A 102 2.21 10.52 -11.25
C GLN A 102 0.88 10.96 -10.61
N VAL A 103 0.22 10.05 -9.88
CA VAL A 103 -1.01 10.39 -9.13
C VAL A 103 -0.68 11.40 -8.04
N PHE A 104 0.39 11.16 -7.27
CA PHE A 104 0.84 12.07 -6.23
C PHE A 104 1.29 13.41 -6.81
N VAL A 105 2.15 13.42 -7.84
CA VAL A 105 2.68 14.64 -8.45
C VAL A 105 1.56 15.55 -8.96
N LYS A 106 0.60 15.00 -9.70
CA LYS A 106 -0.54 15.76 -10.26
C LYS A 106 -1.47 16.31 -9.17
N ASN A 107 -1.55 15.64 -8.02
CA ASN A 107 -2.52 15.95 -6.97
C ASN A 107 -1.87 16.36 -5.64
N LYS A 108 -0.59 16.78 -5.65
CA LYS A 108 0.20 17.06 -4.44
C LYS A 108 -0.48 18.06 -3.50
N GLN A 109 -1.18 19.05 -4.04
CA GLN A 109 -1.95 20.02 -3.26
C GLN A 109 -3.21 19.43 -2.62
N LYS A 110 -3.93 18.54 -3.33
CA LYS A 110 -5.16 17.87 -2.84
C LYS A 110 -4.87 16.79 -1.81
N LEU A 111 -3.74 16.10 -1.95
CA LEU A 111 -3.27 15.13 -0.97
C LEU A 111 -2.64 15.86 0.21
N SER A 112 -1.68 16.75 -0.06
CA SER A 112 -0.96 17.53 0.96
C SER A 112 -0.41 16.65 2.10
N LEU A 113 -0.02 15.40 1.80
CA LEU A 113 0.42 14.43 2.79
C LEU A 113 1.94 14.41 2.93
N ASN A 114 2.40 14.09 4.14
CA ASN A 114 3.76 13.60 4.41
C ASN A 114 3.68 12.23 5.10
N GLU A 115 4.82 11.55 5.22
CA GLU A 115 4.91 10.21 5.78
C GLU A 115 4.46 10.13 7.25
N ASP A 116 4.63 11.21 8.03
CA ASP A 116 4.15 11.27 9.41
C ASP A 116 2.63 11.30 9.49
N LEU A 117 1.99 12.06 8.60
CA LEU A 117 0.54 12.12 8.51
C LEU A 117 -0.04 10.78 8.02
N PHE A 118 0.62 10.14 7.06
CA PHE A 118 0.29 8.76 6.65
C PHE A 118 0.33 7.78 7.83
N TRP A 119 1.36 7.84 8.67
CA TRP A 119 1.46 7.00 9.86
C TRP A 119 0.32 7.27 10.87
N LYS A 120 -0.03 8.54 11.09
CA LYS A 120 -1.17 8.91 11.95
C LYS A 120 -2.50 8.39 11.39
N ILE A 121 -2.73 8.53 10.07
CA ILE A 121 -3.91 7.98 9.38
C ILE A 121 -3.95 6.47 9.57
N ARG A 122 -2.85 5.78 9.25
CA ARG A 122 -2.72 4.33 9.42
C ARG A 122 -3.14 3.89 10.81
N ASN A 123 -2.58 4.50 11.85
CA ASN A 123 -2.89 4.10 13.22
C ASN A 123 -4.33 4.38 13.60
N SER A 124 -4.88 5.51 13.16
CA SER A 124 -6.26 5.90 13.51
C SER A 124 -7.28 4.97 12.86
N PHE A 125 -7.09 4.60 11.60
CA PHE A 125 -8.02 3.74 10.88
C PHE A 125 -7.87 2.26 11.20
N LEU A 126 -6.64 1.75 11.36
CA LEU A 126 -6.42 0.32 11.59
C LEU A 126 -6.62 -0.10 13.06
N HIS A 127 -6.36 0.78 14.04
CA HIS A 127 -6.48 0.41 15.47
C HIS A 127 -7.72 0.99 16.14
N PHE A 128 -8.13 2.20 15.78
CA PHE A 128 -9.18 2.93 16.47
C PHE A 128 -10.44 3.13 15.63
N TYR A 129 -10.37 2.78 14.34
CA TYR A 129 -11.40 3.04 13.34
C TYR A 129 -11.93 4.50 13.40
N SER A 130 -11.01 5.45 13.64
CA SER A 130 -11.31 6.85 13.94
C SER A 130 -10.51 7.83 13.07
N PHE A 131 -10.86 9.11 13.13
CA PHE A 131 -10.08 10.17 12.47
C PHE A 131 -8.81 10.52 13.27
N PRO A 132 -7.68 10.77 12.60
CA PRO A 132 -6.44 11.15 13.27
C PRO A 132 -6.50 12.56 13.87
N LYS A 133 -5.92 12.70 15.06
CA LYS A 133 -5.56 14.01 15.63
C LYS A 133 -4.21 14.44 15.03
N ILE A 134 -4.21 15.47 14.18
CA ILE A 134 -3.00 15.88 13.45
C ILE A 134 -2.08 16.73 14.31
N ASP A 135 -2.65 17.55 15.18
CA ASP A 135 -1.95 18.44 16.10
C ASP A 135 -2.80 18.60 17.36
N GLU A 136 -2.24 18.28 18.52
CA GLU A 136 -2.93 18.52 19.79
C GLU A 136 -2.93 20.03 20.13
N ASP A 137 -1.93 20.78 19.65
CA ASP A 137 -1.74 22.20 19.97
C ASP A 137 -2.30 23.19 18.91
N LYS A 138 -2.59 22.74 17.68
CA LYS A 138 -2.99 23.63 16.57
C LYS A 138 -4.41 23.41 16.03
N GLY A 139 -5.21 22.56 16.66
CA GLY A 139 -6.61 22.38 16.29
C GLY A 139 -6.84 21.88 14.85
N VAL A 140 -5.83 21.29 14.19
CA VAL A 140 -5.98 20.82 12.81
C VAL A 140 -6.65 19.45 12.80
N ARG A 141 -7.79 19.33 12.10
CA ARG A 141 -8.55 18.09 11.92
C ARG A 141 -8.41 17.59 10.48
N LEU A 142 -8.30 16.27 10.30
CA LEU A 142 -8.43 15.68 8.97
C LEU A 142 -9.90 15.44 8.66
N SER A 143 -10.30 15.87 7.48
CA SER A 143 -11.53 15.42 6.84
C SER A 143 -11.15 14.68 5.57
N PHE A 144 -11.85 13.60 5.28
CA PHE A 144 -11.73 12.89 4.02
C PHE A 144 -12.88 13.34 3.13
N GLU A 145 -12.58 13.82 1.93
CA GLU A 145 -13.61 14.21 0.96
C GLU A 145 -14.04 12.97 0.15
N PHE A 146 -15.36 12.78 0.10
CA PHE A 146 -16.06 11.65 -0.51
C PHE A 146 -17.16 12.11 -1.49
N GLY A 147 -16.83 12.41 -2.74
CA GLY A 147 -17.86 12.81 -3.72
C GLY A 147 -18.78 13.92 -3.22
N VAL A 148 -18.28 14.75 -2.30
CA VAL A 148 -19.06 15.73 -1.54
C VAL A 148 -19.25 16.92 -2.46
N PRO A 149 -20.49 17.40 -2.65
CA PRO A 149 -20.69 18.66 -3.35
C PRO A 149 -19.81 19.74 -2.71
N ASN A 150 -19.11 20.52 -3.54
CA ASN A 150 -18.17 21.55 -3.05
C ASN A 150 -18.80 22.45 -1.98
N ASP A 151 -20.07 22.80 -2.14
CA ASP A 151 -20.82 23.64 -1.21
C ASP A 151 -20.94 23.02 0.19
N PHE A 152 -21.09 21.70 0.28
CA PHE A 152 -21.12 21.01 1.57
C PHE A 152 -19.72 20.95 2.19
N SER A 153 -18.67 20.71 1.40
CA SER A 153 -17.27 20.79 1.89
C SER A 153 -16.97 22.20 2.45
N ILE A 154 -17.40 23.25 1.76
CA ILE A 154 -17.24 24.65 2.21
C ILE A 154 -18.02 24.89 3.50
N LYS A 155 -19.27 24.43 3.61
CA LYS A 155 -20.07 24.56 4.83
C LYS A 155 -19.41 23.86 6.02
N VAL A 156 -18.90 22.64 5.83
CA VAL A 156 -18.19 21.90 6.88
C VAL A 156 -16.91 22.64 7.28
N LYS A 157 -16.10 23.10 6.32
CA LYS A 157 -14.90 23.92 6.59
C LYS A 157 -15.23 25.14 7.44
N ASN A 158 -16.26 25.89 7.06
CA ASN A 158 -16.68 27.10 7.77
C ASN A 158 -17.14 26.77 9.19
N HIS A 159 -17.96 25.73 9.37
CA HIS A 159 -18.45 25.30 10.69
C HIS A 159 -17.33 24.91 11.67
N PHE A 160 -16.29 24.22 11.20
CA PHE A 160 -15.14 23.92 12.06
C PHE A 160 -14.26 25.14 12.30
N LYS A 161 -14.12 26.03 11.31
CA LYS A 161 -13.38 27.28 11.45
C LYS A 161 -14.00 28.19 12.50
N GLU A 162 -15.32 28.30 12.54
CA GLU A 162 -16.08 29.02 13.58
C GLU A 162 -15.81 28.47 14.99
N LYS A 163 -15.51 27.17 15.10
CA LYS A 163 -15.13 26.51 16.36
C LYS A 163 -13.64 26.59 16.67
N GLY A 164 -12.87 27.38 15.92
CA GLY A 164 -11.42 27.52 16.11
C GLY A 164 -10.59 26.35 15.59
N PHE A 165 -11.18 25.44 14.80
CA PHE A 165 -10.44 24.34 14.18
C PHE A 165 -10.08 24.66 12.73
N ASN A 166 -8.91 24.19 12.31
CA ASN A 166 -8.53 24.22 10.89
C ASN A 166 -8.79 22.83 10.30
N ILE A 167 -9.54 22.72 9.19
CA ILE A 167 -9.72 21.42 8.52
C ILE A 167 -8.76 21.30 7.35
N LYS A 168 -8.01 20.21 7.34
CA LYS A 168 -7.29 19.75 6.16
C LYS A 168 -8.06 18.62 5.50
N HIS A 169 -8.35 18.81 4.21
CA HIS A 169 -9.11 17.84 3.41
C HIS A 169 -8.15 16.97 2.62
N ILE A 170 -8.41 15.67 2.62
CA ILE A 170 -7.71 14.69 1.80
C ILE A 170 -8.74 14.01 0.91
N ASP A 171 -8.51 14.04 -0.39
CA ASP A 171 -9.25 13.22 -1.33
C ASP A 171 -8.82 11.75 -1.14
N LEU A 172 -9.74 10.92 -0.67
CA LEU A 172 -9.44 9.56 -0.30
C LEU A 172 -9.24 8.66 -1.53
N TYR A 173 -9.95 8.89 -2.62
CA TYR A 173 -9.73 8.10 -3.84
C TYR A 173 -8.37 8.40 -4.44
N LEU A 174 -7.98 9.68 -4.49
CA LEU A 174 -6.63 10.04 -4.93
C LEU A 174 -5.55 9.49 -3.99
N LEU A 175 -5.82 9.42 -2.68
CA LEU A 175 -4.90 8.80 -1.72
C LEU A 175 -4.72 7.32 -2.02
N ILE A 176 -5.81 6.58 -2.18
CA ILE A 176 -5.78 5.15 -2.51
C ILE A 176 -5.08 4.93 -3.85
N ASP A 177 -5.46 5.66 -4.89
CA ASP A 177 -4.88 5.50 -6.22
C ASP A 177 -3.37 5.81 -6.19
N SER A 178 -2.93 6.80 -5.38
CA SER A 178 -1.51 7.09 -5.16
C SER A 178 -0.78 5.94 -4.45
N ILE A 179 -1.41 5.27 -3.49
CA ILE A 179 -0.83 4.08 -2.83
C ILE A 179 -0.62 2.96 -3.85
N PHE A 180 -1.63 2.66 -4.67
CA PHE A 180 -1.55 1.58 -5.66
C PHE A 180 -0.52 1.86 -6.75
N GLU A 181 -0.44 3.11 -7.23
CA GLU A 181 0.64 3.54 -8.13
C GLU A 181 2.02 3.34 -7.47
N GLY A 182 2.14 3.60 -6.17
CA GLY A 182 3.38 3.37 -5.42
C GLY A 182 3.80 1.89 -5.41
N ILE A 183 2.84 0.97 -5.33
CA ILE A 183 3.14 -0.48 -5.38
C ILE A 183 3.65 -0.88 -6.78
N ILE A 184 3.07 -0.32 -7.84
CA ILE A 184 3.55 -0.55 -9.22
C ILE A 184 4.98 -0.04 -9.40
N ILE A 185 5.29 1.13 -8.83
CA ILE A 185 6.66 1.68 -8.82
C ILE A 185 7.60 0.74 -8.03
N TRP A 186 7.16 0.22 -6.89
CA TRP A 186 7.94 -0.75 -6.11
C TRP A 186 8.21 -2.04 -6.91
N PHE A 187 7.22 -2.62 -7.57
CA PHE A 187 7.41 -3.80 -8.43
C PHE A 187 8.44 -3.54 -9.54
N SER A 188 8.33 -2.39 -10.19
CA SER A 188 9.27 -1.97 -11.24
C SER A 188 10.69 -1.84 -10.69
N SER A 189 10.82 -1.21 -9.51
CA SER A 189 12.11 -1.09 -8.81
C SER A 189 12.67 -2.44 -8.38
N LEU A 190 11.83 -3.36 -7.92
CA LEU A 190 12.25 -4.69 -7.48
C LEU A 190 12.75 -5.52 -8.67
N LYS A 191 12.00 -5.54 -9.77
CA LYS A 191 12.41 -6.22 -11.00
C LYS A 191 13.75 -5.72 -11.50
N GLN A 192 13.96 -4.40 -11.47
CA GLN A 192 15.24 -3.81 -11.86
C GLN A 192 16.38 -4.21 -10.91
N LYS A 193 16.15 -4.17 -9.59
CA LYS A 193 17.13 -4.60 -8.58
C LYS A 193 17.56 -6.05 -8.76
N ILE A 194 16.60 -6.96 -9.01
CA ILE A 194 16.88 -8.39 -9.26
C ILE A 194 17.68 -8.55 -10.54
N LYS A 195 17.28 -7.88 -11.63
CA LYS A 195 18.00 -7.92 -12.89
C LYS A 195 19.45 -7.43 -12.77
N ASP A 196 19.68 -6.37 -11.99
CA ASP A 196 21.01 -5.78 -11.84
C ASP A 196 21.93 -6.64 -10.96
N ASN A 197 21.39 -7.41 -10.01
CA ASN A 197 22.19 -8.20 -9.06
C ASN A 197 21.49 -9.53 -8.69
N PRO A 198 21.28 -10.45 -9.65
CA PRO A 198 20.42 -11.63 -9.45
C PRO A 198 20.90 -12.53 -8.30
N GLU A 199 22.21 -12.72 -8.18
CA GLU A 199 22.83 -13.56 -7.14
C GLU A 199 22.49 -13.09 -5.72
N LYS A 200 22.39 -11.76 -5.51
CA LYS A 200 22.05 -11.18 -4.20
C LYS A 200 20.61 -11.49 -3.77
N TYR A 201 19.72 -11.72 -4.73
CA TYR A 201 18.29 -11.90 -4.45
C TYR A 201 17.84 -13.36 -4.44
N ILE A 202 18.69 -14.33 -4.77
CA ILE A 202 18.33 -15.76 -4.79
C ILE A 202 17.72 -16.18 -3.46
N GLU A 203 18.42 -15.96 -2.34
CA GLU A 203 17.95 -16.33 -1.01
C GLU A 203 16.68 -15.58 -0.61
N SER A 204 16.55 -14.31 -1.01
CA SER A 204 15.35 -13.51 -0.76
C SER A 204 14.14 -13.99 -1.55
N ILE A 205 14.34 -14.39 -2.80
CA ILE A 205 13.28 -14.98 -3.63
C ILE A 205 12.82 -16.31 -3.03
N CYS A 206 13.75 -17.19 -2.66
CA CYS A 206 13.42 -18.45 -1.98
C CYS A 206 12.62 -18.20 -0.71
N TYR A 207 13.10 -17.28 0.14
CA TYR A 207 12.45 -16.96 1.41
C TYR A 207 11.04 -16.37 1.21
N VAL A 208 10.89 -15.38 0.32
CA VAL A 208 9.57 -14.79 0.03
C VAL A 208 8.62 -15.83 -0.55
N ASN A 209 9.10 -16.71 -1.45
CA ASN A 209 8.29 -17.79 -2.00
C ASN A 209 7.82 -18.78 -0.93
N GLU A 210 8.69 -19.15 0.01
CA GLU A 210 8.32 -19.99 1.15
C GLU A 210 7.27 -19.32 2.02
N ILE A 211 7.44 -18.03 2.36
CA ILE A 211 6.45 -17.29 3.13
C ILE A 211 5.12 -17.24 2.39
N VAL A 212 5.11 -16.89 1.10
CA VAL A 212 3.89 -16.84 0.29
C VAL A 212 3.18 -18.20 0.23
N LYS A 213 3.93 -19.30 0.08
CA LYS A 213 3.40 -20.67 0.06
C LYS A 213 2.91 -21.15 1.43
N ASN A 214 3.58 -20.77 2.51
CA ASN A 214 3.24 -21.19 3.87
C ASN A 214 2.08 -20.37 4.45
N GLU A 215 2.08 -19.07 4.21
CA GLU A 215 0.98 -18.19 4.56
C GLU A 215 -0.26 -18.52 3.73
N ASN A 216 -0.09 -19.27 2.61
CA ASN A 216 -1.11 -19.96 1.81
C ASN A 216 -2.49 -19.35 2.02
N ALA A 217 -2.61 -18.07 1.64
CA ALA A 217 -3.90 -17.49 1.40
C ALA A 217 -4.47 -18.34 0.28
N LYS A 218 -5.21 -19.40 0.63
CA LYS A 218 -6.30 -19.88 -0.20
C LYS A 218 -6.98 -18.60 -0.58
N THR A 219 -6.80 -18.21 -1.83
CA THR A 219 -7.40 -17.05 -2.43
C THR A 219 -8.78 -16.98 -1.83
N ILE A 220 -9.09 -15.92 -1.09
CA ILE A 220 -10.47 -15.69 -0.64
C ILE A 220 -11.21 -15.27 -1.91
N LEU A 221 -11.27 -16.17 -2.88
CA LEU A 221 -12.32 -16.23 -3.85
C LEU A 221 -13.54 -16.44 -2.97
N ILE A 222 -14.19 -15.33 -2.67
CA ILE A 222 -15.60 -15.34 -2.35
C ILE A 222 -16.22 -15.93 -3.61
N GLU A 223 -16.35 -17.26 -3.63
CA GLU A 223 -17.14 -17.94 -4.64
C GLU A 223 -18.51 -17.27 -4.57
N ASP A 224 -18.88 -16.56 -5.63
CA ASP A 224 -20.24 -16.10 -5.81
C ASP A 224 -21.10 -17.37 -5.75
N LYS A 225 -21.75 -17.59 -4.60
CA LYS A 225 -22.74 -18.67 -4.45
C LYS A 225 -23.82 -18.40 -5.49
N LYS A 226 -23.80 -19.20 -6.56
CA LYS A 226 -24.92 -19.30 -7.49
C LYS A 226 -26.16 -19.85 -6.79
#